data_AF-A0A957TWP5-F1
#
_entry.id   AF-A0A957TWP5-F1
#
_cell.length_a   1.000
_cell.length_b   1.000
_cell.length_c   1.000
_cell.angle_alpha   90.00
_cell.angle_beta   90.00
_cell.angle_gamma   90.00
#
_symmetry.space_group_name_H-M   'P 1'
#
loop_
_entity.id
_entity.type
_entity.pdbx_description
1 polymer ?
#
loop_
_entity_poly.entity_id
_entity_poly.type
_entity_poly.pdbx_seq_one_letter_code
_entity_poly.pdbx_strand_id
1 'polypeptide(L)'
;TRWEDPLRIYYPDYVTWFDFPFTVWVGPETSALEKNAALDFQRYLLSEEEQKAALAYGLRPANPNVPVDATEDSLFVQWQDRGVQPVVPRTSAMRNPDREVLLTLLRWFDLNMAQ
;
A
#
# COMPACT_ATOMS: atom_id res chain seq x y z
N THR A 1 12.32 -1.53 34.23
CA THR A 1 11.64 -0.82 33.12
C THR A 1 10.42 -1.65 32.75
N ARG A 2 9.26 -1.32 33.33
CA ARG A 2 8.05 -2.18 33.44
C ARG A 2 7.30 -2.41 32.11
N TRP A 3 7.82 -1.88 31.01
CA TRP A 3 7.17 -1.82 29.69
C TRP A 3 8.15 -2.17 28.57
N GLU A 4 9.07 -3.10 28.82
CA GLU A 4 10.09 -3.53 27.84
C GLU A 4 9.58 -4.59 26.86
N ASP A 5 8.31 -4.99 26.96
CA ASP A 5 7.74 -5.91 25.98
C ASP A 5 7.75 -5.23 24.61
N PRO A 6 8.50 -5.78 23.64
CA PRO A 6 8.65 -5.13 22.36
C PRO A 6 7.34 -5.17 21.57
N LEU A 7 7.07 -4.09 20.84
CA LEU A 7 5.98 -4.07 19.87
C LEU A 7 6.14 -5.25 18.90
N ARG A 8 5.07 -6.03 18.75
CA ARG A 8 4.97 -7.15 17.80
C ARG A 8 3.92 -6.84 16.75
N ILE A 9 4.23 -7.22 15.52
CA ILE A 9 3.34 -7.10 14.37
C ILE A 9 2.84 -8.51 14.02
N TYR A 10 1.52 -8.64 13.89
CA TYR A 10 0.88 -9.90 13.51
C TYR A 10 0.02 -9.67 12.28
N TYR A 11 0.16 -10.57 11.30
CA TYR A 11 -0.69 -10.59 10.11
C TYR A 11 -1.86 -11.55 10.38
N PRO A 12 -3.10 -11.09 10.31
CA PRO A 12 -4.27 -11.97 10.41
C PRO A 12 -4.36 -12.92 9.22
N ASP A 13 -5.18 -13.97 9.34
CA ASP A 13 -5.45 -14.94 8.26
C ASP A 13 -5.91 -14.27 6.97
N TYR A 14 -6.66 -13.16 7.10
CA TYR A 14 -7.11 -12.33 6.00
C TYR A 14 -6.59 -10.90 6.15
N VAL A 15 -5.82 -10.44 5.17
CA VAL A 15 -5.15 -9.14 5.14
C VAL A 15 -5.82 -8.25 4.11
N THR A 16 -6.24 -7.05 4.52
CA THR A 16 -6.60 -5.99 3.58
C THR A 16 -5.34 -5.35 3.04
N TRP A 17 -5.21 -5.29 1.72
CA TRP A 17 -4.10 -4.61 1.07
C TRP A 17 -4.46 -3.13 0.88
N PHE A 18 -3.63 -2.24 1.40
CA PHE A 18 -3.78 -0.81 1.23
C PHE A 18 -2.74 -0.32 0.23
N ASP A 19 -3.14 -0.28 -1.04
CA ASP A 19 -2.30 0.14 -2.15
C ASP A 19 -2.46 1.63 -2.45
N PHE A 20 -1.44 2.24 -3.05
CA PHE A 20 -1.42 3.64 -3.47
C PHE A 20 -1.38 3.73 -5.00
N PRO A 21 -2.52 3.58 -5.69
CA PRO A 21 -2.54 3.59 -7.15
C PRO A 21 -2.26 4.98 -7.71
N PHE A 22 -1.45 5.03 -8.77
CA PHE A 22 -1.27 6.22 -9.60
C PHE A 22 -2.05 6.06 -10.89
N THR A 23 -2.91 7.03 -11.21
CA THR A 23 -3.66 7.07 -12.47
C THR A 23 -3.54 8.43 -13.14
N VAL A 24 -3.54 8.45 -14.47
CA VAL A 24 -3.55 9.69 -15.26
C VAL A 24 -4.99 9.96 -15.69
N TRP A 25 -5.54 11.10 -15.27
CA TRP A 25 -6.85 11.54 -15.72
C TRP A 25 -6.79 11.96 -17.20
N VAL A 26 -7.71 11.42 -18.00
CA VAL A 26 -7.82 11.74 -19.43
C VAL A 26 -9.17 12.39 -19.71
N GLY A 27 -9.30 13.66 -19.31
CA GLY A 27 -10.49 14.49 -19.56
C GLY A 27 -10.19 15.73 -20.42
N PRO A 28 -11.22 16.47 -20.85
CA PRO A 28 -11.06 17.73 -21.57
C PRO A 28 -10.40 18.83 -20.73
N GLU A 29 -10.40 18.70 -19.40
CA GLU A 29 -9.78 19.64 -18.45
C GLU A 29 -8.25 19.54 -18.40
N THR A 30 -7.67 18.53 -19.07
CA THR A 30 -6.22 18.26 -19.05
C THR A 30 -5.63 18.32 -20.46
N SER A 31 -4.61 19.14 -20.61
CA SER A 31 -3.83 19.30 -21.83
C SER A 31 -2.97 18.06 -22.12
N ALA A 32 -2.49 17.95 -23.36
CA ALA A 32 -1.53 16.91 -23.74
C ALA A 32 -0.22 17.02 -22.95
N LEU A 33 0.23 18.25 -22.64
CA LEU A 33 1.46 18.48 -21.90
C LEU A 33 1.36 17.99 -20.45
N GLU A 34 0.24 18.26 -19.77
CA GLU A 34 0.00 17.80 -18.40
C GLU A 34 -0.05 16.26 -18.31
N LYS A 35 -0.67 15.62 -19.31
CA LYS A 35 -0.71 14.15 -19.41
C LYS A 35 0.70 13.57 -19.58
N ASN A 36 1.52 14.19 -20.44
CA ASN A 36 2.91 13.78 -20.61
C ASN A 36 3.72 13.97 -19.33
N ALA A 37 3.57 15.09 -18.64
CA ALA A 37 4.22 15.35 -17.36
C ALA A 37 3.80 14.34 -16.28
N ALA A 38 2.52 13.97 -16.22
CA ALA A 38 2.04 12.93 -15.30
C ALA A 38 2.68 11.56 -15.59
N LEU A 39 2.89 11.22 -16.87
CA LEU A 39 3.59 10.00 -17.27
C LEU A 39 5.09 10.05 -16.94
N ASP A 40 5.74 11.20 -17.10
CA ASP A 40 7.14 11.39 -16.67
C ASP A 40 7.26 11.21 -15.15
N PHE A 41 6.34 11.79 -14.39
CA PHE A 41 6.33 11.64 -12.94
C PHE A 41 6.05 10.20 -12.50
N GLN A 42 5.13 9.49 -13.17
CA GLN A 42 4.91 8.06 -12.92
C GLN A 42 6.19 7.25 -13.17
N ARG A 43 6.92 7.51 -14.25
CA ARG A 43 8.21 6.86 -14.55
C ARG A 43 9.24 7.14 -13.47
N TYR A 44 9.32 8.39 -13.01
CA TYR A 44 10.22 8.78 -11.92
C TYR A 44 9.91 8.00 -10.64
N LEU A 45 8.64 7.96 -10.21
CA LEU A 45 8.21 7.22 -9.02
C LEU A 45 8.52 5.72 -9.13
N LEU A 46 8.44 5.14 -10.33
CA LEU A 46 8.73 3.72 -10.57
C LEU A 46 10.22 3.42 -10.80
N SER A 47 11.09 4.44 -10.84
CA SER A 47 12.52 4.23 -10.97
C SER A 47 13.08 3.43 -9.79
N GLU A 48 14.16 2.68 -10.02
CA GLU A 48 14.75 1.85 -8.96
C GLU A 48 15.23 2.68 -7.76
N GLU A 49 15.73 3.89 -8.00
CA GLU A 49 16.21 4.80 -6.97
C GLU A 49 15.07 5.22 -6.02
N GLU A 50 13.96 5.71 -6.58
CA GLU A 50 12.81 6.15 -5.78
C GLU A 50 12.12 4.99 -5.07
N GLN A 51 12.02 3.82 -5.72
CA GLN A 51 11.44 2.63 -5.11
C GLN A 51 12.31 2.10 -3.96
N LYS A 52 13.64 2.23 -4.03
CA LYS A 52 14.55 1.94 -2.92
C LYS A 52 14.40 2.95 -1.78
N ALA A 53 14.30 4.25 -2.10
CA ALA A 53 14.07 5.29 -1.11
C ALA A 53 12.76 5.07 -0.33
N ALA A 54 11.71 4.60 -1.00
CA ALA A 54 10.42 4.30 -0.39
C ALA A 54 10.48 3.18 0.69
N LEU A 55 11.48 2.29 0.64
CA LEU A 55 11.66 1.22 1.64
C LEU A 55 11.93 1.76 3.04
N ALA A 56 12.59 2.92 3.16
CA ALA A 56 12.81 3.61 4.44
C ALA A 56 11.52 4.10 5.09
N TYR A 57 10.41 4.15 4.33
CA TYR A 57 9.08 4.50 4.80
C TYR A 57 8.15 3.28 4.95
N GLY A 58 8.65 2.06 4.72
CA GLY A 58 7.86 0.84 4.80
C GLY A 58 6.83 0.68 3.68
N LEU A 59 7.06 1.34 2.53
CA LEU A 59 6.24 1.18 1.34
C LEU A 59 6.76 0.01 0.51
N ARG A 60 5.87 -0.92 0.12
CA ARG A 60 6.24 -2.05 -0.73
C ARG A 60 6.51 -1.58 -2.16
N PRO A 61 7.61 -2.01 -2.80
CA PRO A 61 7.89 -1.62 -4.17
C PRO A 61 6.84 -2.12 -5.16
N ALA A 62 6.48 -1.26 -6.09
CA ALA A 62 5.69 -1.62 -7.27
C ALA A 62 6.58 -2.07 -8.45
N ASN A 63 7.85 -1.62 -8.47
CA ASN A 63 8.82 -2.05 -9.46
C ASN A 63 9.37 -3.45 -9.11
N PRO A 64 9.17 -4.48 -9.96
CA PRO A 64 9.59 -5.86 -9.67
C PRO A 64 11.11 -6.04 -9.58
N ASN A 65 11.91 -5.08 -10.08
CA ASN A 65 13.37 -5.14 -9.99
C ASN A 65 13.89 -4.71 -8.60
N VAL A 66 13.04 -4.13 -7.75
CA VAL A 66 13.41 -3.69 -6.41
C VAL A 66 12.80 -4.64 -5.37
N PRO A 67 13.59 -5.56 -4.79
CA PRO A 67 13.10 -6.40 -3.70
C PRO A 67 12.92 -5.58 -2.41
N VAL A 68 12.14 -6.10 -1.46
CA VAL A 68 11.84 -5.40 -0.19
C VAL A 68 13.06 -5.27 0.74
N ASP A 69 14.13 -6.01 0.48
CA ASP A 69 15.41 -5.98 1.20
C ASP A 69 16.53 -5.31 0.38
N ALA A 70 16.18 -4.52 -0.64
CA ALA A 70 17.15 -3.87 -1.53
C ALA A 70 18.07 -2.84 -0.83
N THR A 71 17.75 -2.43 0.40
CA THR A 71 18.52 -1.46 1.19
C THR A 71 18.59 -1.89 2.66
N GLU A 72 19.68 -1.52 3.34
CA GLU A 72 19.84 -1.77 4.79
C GLU A 72 18.82 -1.00 5.63
N ASP A 73 18.41 0.19 5.16
CA ASP A 73 17.41 1.05 5.80
C ASP A 73 15.96 0.58 5.57
N SER A 74 15.76 -0.56 4.92
CA SER A 74 14.42 -1.10 4.69
C SER A 74 13.72 -1.42 6.01
N LEU A 75 12.57 -0.79 6.24
CA LEU A 75 11.74 -1.10 7.41
C LEU A 75 11.23 -2.55 7.41
N PHE A 76 11.22 -3.23 6.26
CA PHE A 76 10.87 -4.66 6.19
C PHE A 76 11.96 -5.55 6.78
N VAL A 77 13.23 -5.18 6.59
CA VAL A 77 14.38 -5.89 7.14
C VAL A 77 14.55 -5.54 8.62
N GLN A 78 14.54 -4.24 8.95
CA GLN A 78 14.73 -3.75 10.31
C GLN A 78 13.74 -4.35 11.31
N TRP A 79 12.49 -4.55 10.90
CA TRP A 79 11.41 -5.01 11.78
C TRP A 79 10.99 -6.46 11.54
N GLN A 80 11.78 -7.23 10.79
CA GLN A 80 11.50 -8.64 10.53
C GLN A 80 11.38 -9.44 11.84
N ASP A 81 12.30 -9.23 12.80
CA ASP A 81 12.28 -9.89 14.11
C ASP A 81 11.10 -9.46 15.00
N ARG A 82 10.40 -8.38 14.63
CA ARG A 82 9.16 -7.93 15.28
C ARG A 82 7.90 -8.50 14.62
N GLY A 83 8.04 -9.22 13.51
CA GLY A 83 6.93 -9.89 12.82
C GLY A 83 6.51 -9.26 11.49
N VAL A 84 7.23 -8.25 10.98
CA VAL A 84 7.02 -7.77 9.62
C VAL A 84 7.30 -8.90 8.63
N GLN A 85 6.36 -9.15 7.71
CA GLN A 85 6.49 -10.19 6.71
C GLN A 85 6.96 -9.57 5.38
N PRO A 86 8.16 -9.92 4.87
CA PRO A 86 8.64 -9.44 3.58
C PRO A 86 7.73 -9.86 2.43
N VAL A 87 7.13 -11.05 2.53
CA VAL A 87 6.18 -11.61 1.56
C VAL A 87 4.87 -11.91 2.26
N VAL A 88 3.78 -11.31 1.80
CA VAL A 88 2.42 -11.63 2.24
C VAL A 88 1.74 -12.45 1.15
N PRO A 89 1.30 -13.69 1.42
CA PRO A 89 0.67 -14.54 0.42
C PRO A 89 -0.57 -13.89 -0.19
N ARG A 90 -0.72 -13.94 -1.52
CA ARG A 90 -1.95 -13.45 -2.19
C ARG A 90 -3.22 -14.18 -1.73
N THR A 91 -3.08 -15.41 -1.25
CA THR A 91 -4.20 -16.20 -0.72
C THR A 91 -4.76 -15.65 0.59
N SER A 92 -4.02 -14.80 1.32
CA SER A 92 -4.54 -14.10 2.50
C SER A 92 -5.22 -12.78 2.14
N ALA A 93 -5.14 -12.30 0.91
CA ALA A 93 -5.74 -11.03 0.53
C ALA A 93 -7.28 -11.09 0.66
N MET A 94 -7.85 -10.15 1.41
CA MET A 94 -9.31 -9.98 1.45
C MET A 94 -9.84 -9.64 0.06
N ARG A 95 -10.97 -10.24 -0.31
CA ARG A 95 -11.67 -9.88 -1.55
C ARG A 95 -12.37 -8.55 -1.36
N ASN A 96 -12.30 -7.70 -2.37
CA ASN A 96 -13.10 -6.49 -2.39
C ASN A 96 -14.59 -6.87 -2.43
N PRO A 97 -15.43 -6.26 -1.57
CA PRO A 97 -16.87 -6.47 -1.61
C PRO A 97 -17.44 -6.00 -2.95
N ASP A 98 -18.48 -6.68 -3.42
CA ASP A 98 -19.22 -6.22 -4.58
C ASP A 98 -20.09 -5.00 -4.27
N ARG A 99 -20.74 -4.47 -5.32
CA ARG A 99 -21.62 -3.30 -5.22
C ARG A 99 -22.76 -3.52 -4.22
N GLU A 100 -23.38 -4.69 -4.20
CA GLU A 100 -24.55 -4.97 -3.36
C GLU A 100 -24.15 -4.99 -1.88
N VAL A 101 -23.05 -5.67 -1.56
CA VAL A 101 -22.48 -5.70 -0.22
C VAL A 101 -22.11 -4.29 0.24
N LEU A 102 -21.44 -3.50 -0.59
CA LEU A 102 -21.07 -2.12 -0.26
C LEU A 102 -22.28 -1.24 0.04
N LEU A 103 -23.31 -1.28 -0.79
CA LEU A 103 -24.53 -0.48 -0.57
C LEU A 103 -25.27 -0.92 0.70
N THR A 104 -25.30 -2.22 0.98
CA THR A 104 -25.89 -2.75 2.21
C THR A 104 -25.13 -2.28 3.45
N LEU A 105 -23.79 -2.30 3.41
CA LEU A 105 -22.94 -1.84 4.51
C LEU A 105 -23.09 -0.33 4.76
N LEU A 106 -23.12 0.49 3.70
CA LEU A 106 -23.36 1.93 3.82
C LEU A 106 -24.72 2.22 4.46
N ARG A 107 -25.78 1.57 3.97
CA ARG A 107 -27.11 1.72 4.54
C ARG A 107 -27.17 1.30 6.01
N TRP A 108 -26.50 0.19 6.36
CA TRP A 108 -26.43 -0.25 7.75
C TRP A 108 -25.71 0.80 8.61
N PHE A 109 -24.60 1.36 8.15
CA PHE A 109 -23.86 2.39 8.88
C PHE A 109 -24.73 3.64 9.13
N ASP A 110 -25.43 4.13 8.10
CA ASP A 110 -26.32 5.30 8.23
C ASP A 110 -27.43 5.08 9.27
N LEU A 111 -27.97 3.86 9.34
CA LEU A 111 -29.06 3.51 10.25
C LEU A 111 -28.62 3.27 11.70
N ASN A 112 -27.36 2.88 11.93
CA ASN A 112 -26.91 2.38 13.23
C ASN A 112 -25.79 3.22 13.88
N MET A 113 -25.04 4.01 13.10
CA MET A 113 -23.82 4.69 13.56
C MET A 113 -23.83 6.21 13.35
N ALA A 114 -24.53 6.71 12.33
CA ALA A 114 -24.45 8.13 11.94
C ALA A 114 -25.40 9.07 12.73
N GLN A 115 -26.03 8.59 13.81
CA GLN A 115 -26.88 9.40 14.71
C GLN A 115 -26.15 9.81 15.98
#